data_AF-A0A6L7RTN4-F1
#
_entry.id   AF-A0A6L7RTN4-F1
#
_cell.length_a   1.000
_cell.length_b   1.000
_cell.length_c   1.000
_cell.angle_alpha   90.00
_cell.angle_beta   90.00
_cell.angle_gamma   90.00
#
_symmetry.space_group_name_H-M   'P 1'
#
loop_
_entity.id
_entity.type
_entity.pdbx_description
1 polymer ?
#
loop_
_entity_poly.entity_id
_entity_poly.type
_entity_poly.pdbx_seq_one_letter_code
_entity_poly.pdbx_strand_id
1 'polypeptide(L)'
;MTEDFDVLYMPGSTHYQYNIDAQTIPLTDQGIPYVRLDLVAISTLNSWSEADVEDINFDLNVDQSGPLPVIVTLEAVAEIGGSPRTVDDELVTTRMVLVGDADFASNAYFGSARNGDLFVNSVNYLADDYELISLRPKQTAFRELVLTESERNFVRWSGWLLMPILIALAGIWAWWRRR
;
A
#
# COMPACT_ATOMS: atom_id res chain seq x y z
N MET A 1 5.74 -1.24 13.93
CA MET A 1 4.94 -0.49 12.94
C MET A 1 3.48 -0.50 13.40
N THR A 2 2.67 0.51 13.10
CA THR A 2 1.26 0.55 13.53
C THR A 2 0.46 -0.62 12.94
N GLU A 3 -0.34 -1.30 13.75
CA GLU A 3 -1.09 -2.51 13.38
C GLU A 3 -2.47 -2.24 12.73
N ASP A 4 -2.85 -0.98 12.49
CA ASP A 4 -4.25 -0.59 12.26
C ASP A 4 -4.45 0.28 11.00
N PHE A 5 -3.92 -0.19 9.85
CA PHE A 5 -4.29 0.39 8.55
C PHE A 5 -5.53 -0.33 8.02
N ASP A 6 -6.71 0.28 8.19
CA ASP A 6 -7.96 -0.28 7.65
C ASP A 6 -7.94 -0.34 6.11
N VAL A 7 -7.42 0.72 5.47
CA VAL A 7 -7.42 0.91 4.01
C VAL A 7 -6.20 1.75 3.59
N LEU A 8 -5.56 1.36 2.49
CA LEU A 8 -4.53 2.13 1.79
C LEU A 8 -4.96 2.34 0.33
N TYR A 9 -4.59 3.47 -0.26
CA TYR A 9 -4.89 3.79 -1.65
C TYR A 9 -3.60 3.82 -2.48
N MET A 10 -3.33 2.74 -3.20
CA MET A 10 -2.10 2.55 -3.98
C MET A 10 -2.44 2.02 -5.38
N PRO A 11 -2.91 2.89 -6.30
CA PRO A 11 -3.28 2.48 -7.64
C PRO A 11 -2.04 1.98 -8.40
N GLY A 12 -2.15 0.85 -9.10
CA GLY A 12 -1.04 0.29 -9.87
C GLY A 12 0.16 -0.16 -9.04
N SER A 13 -0.04 -0.49 -7.75
CA SER A 13 1.03 -0.97 -6.88
C SER A 13 1.67 -2.26 -7.38
N THR A 14 2.99 -2.32 -7.34
CA THR A 14 3.79 -3.52 -7.62
C THR A 14 3.88 -4.39 -6.37
N HIS A 15 3.65 -5.68 -6.51
CA HIS A 15 3.79 -6.61 -5.39
C HIS A 15 5.25 -7.11 -5.25
N TYR A 16 5.59 -7.59 -4.06
CA TYR A 16 6.88 -8.22 -3.79
C TYR A 16 6.72 -9.73 -3.64
N GLN A 17 7.65 -10.47 -4.24
CA GLN A 17 7.81 -11.90 -4.04
C GLN A 17 9.24 -12.17 -3.55
N TYR A 18 9.38 -13.09 -2.61
CA TYR A 18 10.67 -13.54 -2.10
C TYR A 18 10.72 -15.06 -2.14
N ASN A 19 11.89 -15.60 -2.47
CA ASN A 19 12.14 -17.04 -2.61
C ASN A 19 13.05 -17.58 -1.49
N ILE A 20 13.11 -16.88 -0.35
CA ILE A 20 13.96 -17.25 0.77
C ILE A 20 13.16 -18.14 1.70
N ASP A 21 13.60 -19.38 1.90
CA ASP A 21 13.01 -20.27 2.90
C ASP A 21 13.46 -19.81 4.29
N ALA A 22 12.50 -19.49 5.16
CA ALA A 22 12.75 -19.03 6.53
C ALA A 22 13.63 -20.02 7.32
N GLN A 23 13.57 -21.32 7.00
CA GLN A 23 14.40 -22.34 7.65
C GLN A 23 15.86 -22.31 7.21
N THR A 24 16.16 -21.68 6.06
CA THR A 24 17.51 -21.57 5.51
C THR A 24 18.24 -20.29 5.96
N ILE A 25 17.53 -19.39 6.64
CA ILE A 25 18.13 -18.14 7.12
C ILE A 25 19.05 -18.46 8.31
N PRO A 26 20.35 -18.10 8.24
CA PRO A 26 21.26 -18.31 9.35
C PRO A 26 20.78 -17.57 10.61
N LEU A 27 21.06 -18.16 11.77
CA LEU A 27 20.82 -17.55 13.06
C LEU A 27 22.14 -17.06 13.65
N THR A 28 22.10 -15.96 14.41
CA THR A 28 23.22 -15.57 15.27
C THR A 28 23.34 -16.54 16.46
N ASP A 29 24.43 -16.42 17.22
CA ASP A 29 24.64 -17.22 18.44
C ASP A 29 23.54 -17.01 19.50
N GLN A 30 22.80 -15.90 19.39
CA GLN A 30 21.66 -15.56 20.23
C GLN A 30 20.30 -16.01 19.65
N GLY A 31 20.30 -16.74 18.52
CA GLY A 31 19.09 -17.25 17.87
C GLY A 31 18.34 -16.20 17.03
N ILE A 32 18.92 -15.04 16.75
CA ILE A 32 18.30 -13.98 15.95
C ILE A 32 18.53 -14.31 14.47
N PRO A 33 17.49 -14.32 13.61
CA PRO A 33 17.68 -14.55 12.18
C PRO A 33 18.45 -13.41 11.53
N TYR A 34 19.31 -13.74 10.57
CA TYR A 34 20.11 -12.75 9.85
C TYR A 34 19.24 -11.74 9.12
N VAL A 35 18.11 -12.19 8.58
CA VAL A 35 17.11 -11.38 7.90
C VAL A 35 15.73 -11.80 8.41
N ARG A 36 14.92 -10.82 8.83
CA ARG A 36 13.50 -10.97 9.13
C ARG A 36 12.70 -10.11 8.17
N LEU A 37 11.67 -10.71 7.58
CA LEU A 37 10.71 -10.05 6.71
C LEU A 37 9.35 -10.08 7.39
N ASP A 38 8.71 -8.92 7.54
CA ASP A 38 7.36 -8.82 8.06
C ASP A 38 6.45 -8.18 6.99
N LEU A 39 5.28 -8.79 6.79
CA LEU A 39 4.27 -8.27 5.87
C LEU A 39 3.47 -7.17 6.56
N VAL A 40 3.43 -6.00 5.94
CA VAL A 40 2.70 -4.85 6.48
C VAL A 40 1.33 -4.72 5.82
N ALA A 41 1.29 -4.86 4.50
CA ALA A 41 0.07 -4.75 3.73
C ALA A 41 0.07 -5.76 2.58
N ILE A 42 -1.11 -6.32 2.34
CA ILE A 42 -1.39 -7.25 1.27
C ILE A 42 -2.53 -6.69 0.41
N SER A 43 -2.53 -7.04 -0.86
CA SER A 43 -3.60 -6.70 -1.79
C SER A 43 -4.88 -7.49 -1.50
N THR A 44 -5.94 -7.16 -2.23
CA THR A 44 -7.22 -7.87 -2.10
C THR A 44 -7.20 -9.22 -2.83
N LEU A 45 -8.19 -10.07 -2.55
CA LEU A 45 -8.38 -11.33 -3.27
C LEU A 45 -8.67 -11.17 -4.76
N ASN A 46 -9.15 -10.00 -5.19
CA ASN A 46 -9.46 -9.71 -6.59
C ASN A 46 -8.27 -9.10 -7.36
N SER A 47 -7.12 -8.94 -6.71
CA SER A 47 -5.91 -8.45 -7.35
C SER A 47 -5.17 -9.60 -8.04
N TRP A 48 -4.33 -9.30 -9.02
CA TRP A 48 -3.40 -10.26 -9.62
C TRP A 48 -2.07 -9.58 -9.94
N SER A 49 -1.05 -10.41 -10.14
CA SER A 49 0.24 -9.98 -10.67
C SER A 49 0.17 -10.01 -12.19
N GLU A 50 0.39 -8.87 -12.84
CA GLU A 50 0.56 -8.74 -14.28
C GLU A 50 2.04 -8.44 -14.58
N ALA A 51 2.63 -9.16 -15.53
CA ALA A 51 4.00 -8.96 -15.99
C ALA A 51 4.06 -8.31 -17.38
N ASP A 52 3.03 -8.51 -18.21
CA ASP A 52 2.92 -7.90 -19.52
C ASP A 52 2.27 -6.51 -19.39
N VAL A 53 3.10 -5.48 -19.53
CA VAL A 53 2.65 -4.08 -19.46
C VAL A 53 1.89 -3.63 -20.71
N GLU A 54 1.96 -4.39 -21.81
CA GLU A 54 1.26 -4.07 -23.06
C GLU A 54 -0.16 -4.67 -23.10
N ASP A 55 -0.38 -5.80 -22.43
CA ASP A 55 -1.67 -6.49 -22.35
C ASP A 55 -2.12 -6.73 -20.89
N ILE A 56 -2.87 -5.78 -20.35
CA ILE A 56 -3.36 -5.83 -18.96
C ILE A 56 -4.67 -6.62 -18.91
N ASN A 57 -4.59 -7.95 -18.98
CA ASN A 57 -5.73 -8.85 -18.88
C ASN A 57 -5.37 -10.08 -18.07
N PHE A 58 -6.16 -10.37 -17.04
CA PHE A 58 -5.93 -11.53 -16.17
C PHE A 58 -5.94 -12.85 -16.94
N ASP A 59 -4.83 -13.58 -16.90
CA ASP A 59 -4.69 -14.96 -17.36
C ASP A 59 -4.45 -15.92 -16.19
N LEU A 60 -5.44 -16.79 -15.93
CA LEU A 60 -5.39 -17.79 -14.88
C LEU A 60 -4.20 -18.76 -14.98
N ASN A 61 -3.61 -18.94 -16.16
CA ASN A 61 -2.51 -19.89 -16.38
C ASN A 61 -1.13 -19.29 -16.09
N VAL A 62 -1.01 -17.97 -16.10
CA VAL A 62 0.26 -17.24 -16.00
C VAL A 62 0.30 -16.40 -14.73
N ASP A 63 -0.81 -15.75 -14.41
CA ASP A 63 -0.85 -14.73 -13.37
C ASP A 63 -1.06 -15.29 -11.98
N GLN A 64 -0.38 -14.66 -11.02
CA GLN A 64 -0.60 -14.94 -9.62
C GLN A 64 -1.80 -14.14 -9.11
N SER A 65 -2.88 -14.82 -8.71
CA SER A 65 -3.98 -14.19 -8.01
C SER A 65 -3.60 -13.77 -6.58
N GLY A 66 -4.26 -12.73 -6.09
CA GLY A 66 -4.10 -12.20 -4.75
C GLY A 66 -4.59 -13.14 -3.64
N PRO A 67 -4.25 -12.80 -2.38
CA PRO A 67 -3.65 -11.55 -1.94
C PRO A 67 -2.12 -11.54 -2.13
N LEU A 68 -1.56 -10.41 -2.55
CA LEU A 68 -0.14 -10.24 -2.84
C LEU A 68 0.50 -9.23 -1.88
N PRO A 69 1.71 -9.47 -1.36
CA PRO A 69 2.44 -8.49 -0.55
C PRO A 69 2.70 -7.19 -1.33
N VAL A 70 2.20 -6.06 -0.83
CA VAL A 70 2.44 -4.73 -1.44
C VAL A 70 3.33 -3.85 -0.58
N ILE A 71 3.41 -4.15 0.73
CA ILE A 71 4.33 -3.48 1.66
C ILE A 71 4.98 -4.51 2.55
N VAL A 72 6.31 -4.46 2.63
CA VAL A 72 7.14 -5.38 3.40
C VAL A 72 8.16 -4.59 4.20
N THR A 73 8.35 -4.93 5.47
CA THR A 73 9.50 -4.45 6.24
C THR A 73 10.57 -5.52 6.32
N LEU A 74 11.83 -5.12 6.20
CA LEU A 74 12.99 -5.98 6.35
C LEU A 74 13.83 -5.48 7.52
N GLU A 75 14.19 -6.39 8.40
CA GLU A 75 15.18 -6.16 9.46
C GLU A 75 16.33 -7.15 9.27
N ALA A 76 17.56 -6.65 9.18
CA ALA A 76 18.73 -7.48 8.93
C ALA A 76 19.88 -7.13 9.88
N VAL A 77 20.47 -8.15 10.48
CA VAL A 77 21.71 -8.02 11.29
C VAL A 77 22.96 -8.37 10.49
N ALA A 78 22.79 -9.05 9.35
CA ALA A 78 23.84 -9.39 8.40
C ALA A 78 23.27 -9.71 7.01
N GLU A 79 24.11 -9.64 5.99
CA GLU A 79 23.80 -10.19 4.66
C GLU A 79 23.79 -11.73 4.69
N ILE A 80 23.07 -12.35 3.77
CA ILE A 80 23.06 -13.82 3.62
C ILE A 80 24.45 -14.27 3.14
N GLY A 81 25.19 -14.95 4.01
CA GLY A 81 26.59 -15.35 3.77
C GLY A 81 27.63 -14.34 4.27
N GLY A 82 27.19 -13.23 4.86
CA GLY A 82 28.05 -12.28 5.58
C GLY A 82 28.21 -12.67 7.05
N SER A 83 28.87 -11.79 7.81
CA SER A 83 29.00 -11.90 9.26
C SER A 83 28.30 -10.72 9.94
N PRO A 84 27.54 -10.95 11.03
CA PRO A 84 26.95 -9.89 11.82
C PRO A 84 28.00 -8.92 12.34
N ARG A 85 27.68 -7.63 12.31
CA ARG A 85 28.54 -6.59 12.88
C ARG A 85 28.05 -6.25 14.27
N THR A 86 28.99 -6.06 15.19
CA THR A 86 28.69 -5.60 16.54
C THR A 86 29.41 -4.29 16.85
N VAL A 87 28.75 -3.43 17.63
CA VAL A 87 29.29 -2.20 18.21
C VAL A 87 28.93 -2.22 19.68
N ASP A 88 29.91 -2.06 20.58
CA ASP A 88 29.70 -2.14 22.04
C ASP A 88 28.94 -3.40 22.50
N ASP A 89 29.29 -4.56 21.91
CA ASP A 89 28.64 -5.86 22.12
C ASP A 89 27.15 -5.95 21.69
N GLU A 90 26.62 -4.94 21.00
CA GLU A 90 25.28 -4.94 20.41
C GLU A 90 25.30 -5.19 18.90
N LEU A 91 24.34 -5.95 18.39
CA LEU A 91 24.20 -6.25 16.95
C LEU A 91 23.73 -5.01 16.19
N VAL A 92 24.49 -4.63 15.16
CA VAL A 92 24.09 -3.57 14.24
C VAL A 92 22.93 -4.07 13.37
N THR A 93 21.79 -3.40 13.48
CA THR A 93 20.57 -3.76 12.76
C THR A 93 20.26 -2.76 11.66
N THR A 94 19.97 -3.26 10.46
CA THR A 94 19.49 -2.47 9.32
C THR A 94 18.00 -2.70 9.14
N ARG A 95 17.23 -1.63 8.99
CA ARG A 95 15.79 -1.70 8.69
C ARG A 95 15.50 -1.10 7.33
N MET A 96 14.57 -1.71 6.61
CA MET A 96 14.06 -1.22 5.33
C MET A 96 12.54 -1.35 5.31
N VAL A 97 11.87 -0.37 4.69
CA VAL A 97 10.45 -0.43 4.36
C VAL A 97 10.35 -0.40 2.84
N LEU A 98 9.80 -1.47 2.26
CA LEU A 98 9.60 -1.63 0.83
C LEU A 98 8.12 -1.39 0.53
N VAL A 99 7.84 -0.43 -0.35
CA VAL A 99 6.48 -0.04 -0.76
C VAL A 99 6.39 -0.15 -2.27
N GLY A 100 5.40 -0.91 -2.75
CA GLY A 100 5.19 -1.22 -4.16
C GLY A 100 4.72 -0.07 -5.04
N ASP A 101 4.45 1.09 -4.45
CA ASP A 101 3.94 2.27 -5.12
C ASP A 101 4.68 3.49 -4.56
N ALA A 102 5.25 4.33 -5.43
CA ALA A 102 5.92 5.56 -5.02
C ALA A 102 4.93 6.74 -4.90
N ASP A 103 3.80 6.68 -5.61
CA ASP A 103 2.83 7.76 -5.68
C ASP A 103 2.11 7.98 -4.35
N PHE A 104 2.05 6.97 -3.46
CA PHE A 104 1.42 7.08 -2.14
C PHE A 104 1.95 8.26 -1.30
N ALA A 105 3.22 8.61 -1.46
CA ALA A 105 3.89 9.69 -0.74
C ALA A 105 3.86 11.03 -1.50
N SER A 106 3.30 11.06 -2.71
CA SER A 106 3.15 12.28 -3.50
C SER A 106 2.08 13.21 -2.90
N ASN A 107 2.17 14.50 -3.17
CA ASN A 107 1.15 15.48 -2.72
C ASN A 107 -0.28 15.13 -3.20
N ALA A 108 -0.41 14.41 -4.31
CA ALA A 108 -1.71 14.02 -4.86
C ALA A 108 -2.38 12.92 -4.03
N TYR A 109 -1.60 12.03 -3.41
CA TYR A 109 -2.12 10.84 -2.70
C TYR A 109 -1.77 10.79 -1.21
N PHE A 110 -0.96 11.72 -0.70
CA PHE A 110 -0.61 11.81 0.72
C PHE A 110 -1.85 11.89 1.63
N GLY A 111 -2.86 12.66 1.21
CA GLY A 111 -4.14 12.78 1.93
C GLY A 111 -5.20 11.74 1.56
N SER A 112 -4.86 10.75 0.71
CA SER A 112 -5.78 9.67 0.33
C SER A 112 -5.72 8.55 1.36
N ALA A 113 -6.89 8.09 1.83
CA ALA A 113 -6.99 7.04 2.82
C ALA A 113 -6.05 7.28 4.01
N ARG A 114 -5.18 6.31 4.33
CA ARG A 114 -4.16 6.40 5.39
C ARG A 114 -2.72 6.50 4.85
N ASN A 115 -2.53 6.94 3.61
CA ASN A 115 -1.19 7.00 3.00
C ASN A 115 -0.22 7.92 3.76
N GLY A 116 -0.67 9.09 4.21
CA GLY A 116 0.15 10.02 5.00
C GLY A 116 0.57 9.45 6.36
N ASP A 117 -0.33 8.73 7.04
CA ASP A 117 -0.02 8.04 8.29
C ASP A 117 1.03 6.93 8.06
N LEU A 118 0.87 6.14 6.99
CA LEU A 118 1.84 5.12 6.59
C LEU A 118 3.23 5.72 6.35
N PHE A 119 3.32 6.83 5.61
CA PHE A 119 4.58 7.48 5.31
C PHE A 119 5.29 7.96 6.58
N VAL A 120 4.58 8.69 7.45
CA VAL A 120 5.15 9.19 8.71
C VAL A 120 5.56 8.05 9.63
N ASN A 121 4.74 7.00 9.75
CA ASN A 121 5.06 5.84 10.58
C ASN A 121 6.25 5.05 10.04
N SER A 122 6.42 4.99 8.71
CA SER A 122 7.57 4.34 8.08
C SER A 122 8.87 5.11 8.36
N VAL A 123 8.85 6.44 8.25
CA VAL A 123 10.00 7.29 8.58
C VAL A 123 10.37 7.15 10.06
N ASN A 124 9.39 7.20 10.97
CA ASN A 124 9.64 7.03 12.40
C ASN A 124 10.23 5.65 12.72
N TYR A 125 9.71 4.58 12.12
CA TYR A 125 10.22 3.22 12.27
C TYR A 125 11.69 3.08 11.81
N LEU A 126 12.04 3.73 10.70
CA LEU A 126 13.39 3.74 10.14
C LEU A 126 14.37 4.62 10.93
N ALA A 127 13.88 5.68 11.57
CA ALA A 127 14.69 6.60 12.39
C ALA A 127 15.00 6.07 13.80
N ASP A 128 14.47 4.90 14.17
CA ASP A 128 14.59 4.30 15.51
C ASP A 128 14.07 5.20 16.66
N ASP A 129 13.23 6.18 16.32
CA ASP A 129 12.62 7.13 17.26
C ASP A 129 11.33 6.54 17.85
N TYR A 130 11.48 5.56 18.74
CA TYR A 130 10.38 4.84 19.38
C TYR A 130 9.81 5.55 20.63
N GLU A 131 10.39 6.65 21.10
CA GLU A 131 10.01 7.21 22.40
C GLU A 131 8.61 7.85 22.44
N LEU A 132 7.94 8.11 21.31
CA LEU A 132 6.60 8.73 21.31
C LEU A 132 5.66 8.23 20.20
N ILE A 133 5.47 6.91 20.06
CA ILE A 133 4.21 6.39 19.48
C ILE A 133 3.13 6.37 20.58
N SER A 134 2.96 7.50 21.27
CA SER A 134 1.84 7.70 22.19
C SER A 134 0.63 8.10 21.36
N LEU A 135 -0.48 7.38 21.61
CA LEU A 135 -1.78 7.48 20.96
C LEU A 135 -2.05 8.86 20.33
N ARG A 136 -2.11 8.93 19.00
CA ARG A 136 -2.82 10.05 18.35
C ARG A 136 -4.30 9.93 18.72
N PRO A 137 -4.95 11.03 19.15
CA PRO A 137 -6.37 11.01 19.49
C PRO A 137 -7.17 10.45 18.31
N LYS A 138 -8.03 9.47 18.62
CA LYS A 138 -8.88 8.77 17.65
C LYS A 138 -9.66 9.82 16.85
N GLN A 139 -9.20 10.10 15.63
CA GLN A 139 -9.90 11.02 14.76
C GLN A 139 -11.27 10.41 14.46
N THR A 140 -12.27 11.29 14.42
CA THR A 140 -13.68 10.97 14.17
C THR A 140 -13.79 9.87 13.11
N ALA A 141 -14.55 8.80 13.39
CA ALA A 141 -14.78 7.72 12.45
C ALA A 141 -15.27 8.28 11.11
N PHE A 142 -14.32 8.49 10.19
CA PHE A 142 -14.61 8.87 8.83
C PHE A 142 -15.09 7.60 8.17
N ARG A 143 -16.34 7.60 7.72
CA ARG A 143 -16.88 6.44 7.01
C ARG A 143 -16.24 6.44 5.63
N GLU A 144 -15.12 5.74 5.53
CA GLU A 144 -14.28 5.71 4.34
C GLU A 144 -15.04 5.06 3.18
N LEU A 145 -15.06 5.75 2.05
CA LEU A 145 -15.66 5.26 0.83
C LEU A 145 -14.55 4.62 0.00
N VAL A 146 -14.31 3.33 0.23
CA VAL A 146 -13.34 2.55 -0.54
C VAL A 146 -13.96 2.27 -1.91
N LEU A 147 -13.46 2.92 -2.94
CA LEU A 147 -13.91 2.75 -4.32
C LEU A 147 -12.79 2.15 -5.17
N THR A 148 -13.14 1.22 -6.04
CA THR A 148 -12.31 0.82 -7.17
C THR A 148 -12.10 2.00 -8.13
N GLU A 149 -11.09 1.93 -9.00
CA GLU A 149 -10.84 2.99 -9.99
C GLU A 149 -12.05 3.25 -10.89
N SER A 150 -12.73 2.19 -11.30
CA SER A 150 -13.94 2.24 -12.11
C SER A 150 -15.08 2.95 -11.38
N GLU A 151 -15.30 2.65 -10.11
CA GLU A 151 -16.32 3.31 -9.29
C GLU A 151 -15.96 4.78 -9.04
N ARG A 152 -14.69 5.10 -8.79
CA ARG A 152 -14.20 6.48 -8.64
C ARG A 152 -14.41 7.28 -9.92
N ASN A 153 -14.12 6.68 -11.07
CA ASN A 153 -14.36 7.27 -12.39
C ASN A 153 -15.84 7.50 -12.64
N PHE A 154 -16.69 6.53 -12.32
CA PHE A 154 -18.13 6.65 -12.41
C PHE A 154 -18.66 7.81 -11.55
N VAL A 155 -18.25 7.89 -10.28
CA VAL A 155 -18.64 8.98 -9.37
C VAL A 155 -18.17 10.34 -9.90
N ARG A 156 -16.93 10.43 -10.39
CA ARG A 156 -16.37 11.67 -10.96
C ARG A 156 -17.14 12.14 -12.19
N TRP A 157 -17.37 11.24 -13.16
CA TRP A 157 -18.05 11.59 -14.41
C TRP A 157 -19.54 11.83 -14.22
N SER A 158 -20.22 11.02 -13.40
CA SER A 158 -21.63 11.23 -13.07
C SER A 158 -21.82 12.55 -12.32
N GLY A 159 -20.98 12.87 -11.33
CA GLY A 159 -21.04 14.15 -10.63
C GLY A 159 -20.89 15.36 -11.55
N TRP A 160 -19.99 15.27 -12.54
CA TRP A 160 -19.74 16.36 -13.48
C TRP A 160 -20.83 16.48 -14.57
N LEU A 161 -21.26 15.36 -15.17
CA LEU A 161 -22.13 15.38 -16.35
C LEU A 161 -23.61 15.25 -16.05
N LEU A 162 -24.01 14.66 -14.91
CA LEU A 162 -25.42 14.41 -14.59
C LEU A 162 -26.22 15.72 -14.54
N MET A 163 -25.72 16.72 -13.82
CA MET A 163 -26.41 18.01 -13.69
C MET A 163 -26.53 18.77 -15.03
N PRO A 164 -25.45 18.96 -15.82
CA PRO A 164 -25.56 19.55 -17.15
C PRO A 164 -26.55 18.83 -18.07
N ILE A 165 -26.55 17.49 -18.07
CA ILE A 165 -27.45 16.70 -18.92
C ILE A 165 -28.91 16.88 -18.47
N LEU A 166 -29.20 16.83 -17.17
CA LEU A 166 -30.56 17.04 -16.67
C LEU A 166 -31.11 18.42 -17.06
N ILE A 167 -30.28 19.46 -16.96
CA ILE A 167 -30.66 20.83 -17.36
C ILE A 167 -30.90 20.90 -18.87
N ALA A 168 -30.02 20.31 -19.68
CA ALA A 168 -30.17 20.28 -21.13
C ALA A 168 -31.45 19.55 -21.57
N LEU A 169 -31.73 18.38 -20.97
CA LEU A 169 -32.94 17.61 -21.24
C LEU A 169 -34.20 18.39 -20.84
N ALA A 170 -34.20 19.04 -19.67
CA ALA A 170 -35.31 19.89 -19.26
C ALA A 170 -35.54 21.05 -20.25
N GLY A 171 -34.46 21.66 -20.75
CA GLY A 171 -34.51 22.71 -21.77
C GLY A 171 -35.10 22.21 -23.10
N ILE A 172 -34.62 21.07 -23.61
CA ILE A 172 -35.13 20.44 -24.84
C ILE A 172 -36.61 20.08 -24.68
N TRP A 173 -36.98 19.48 -23.56
CA TRP A 173 -38.38 19.10 -23.28
C TRP A 173 -39.30 20.31 -23.23
N ALA A 174 -38.89 21.38 -22.55
CA ALA A 174 -39.66 22.62 -22.49
C ALA A 174 -39.81 23.27 -23.87
N TRP A 175 -38.79 23.22 -24.71
CA TRP A 175 -38.86 23.69 -26.10
C TRP A 175 -39.82 22.84 -26.93
N TRP A 176 -39.77 21.52 -26.79
CA TRP A 176 -40.60 20.61 -27.56
C TRP A 176 -42.08 20.72 -27.20
N ARG A 177 -42.40 21.05 -25.94
CA ARG A 177 -43.77 21.33 -25.48
C ARG A 177 -44.31 22.69 -25.92
N ARG A 178 -43.43 23.64 -26.27
CA ARG A 178 -43.80 25.00 -26.71
C ARG A 178 -43.97 25.12 -28.23
N ARG A 179 -43.48 24.13 -28.98
CA ARG A 179 -43.78 23.95 -30.40
C ARG A 179 -45.00 23.06 -30.58
#